data_AF-A0A535ANE9-F1
#
_entry.id   AF-A0A535ANE9-F1
#
_cell.length_a   1.000
_cell.length_b   1.000
_cell.length_c   1.000
_cell.angle_alpha   90.00
_cell.angle_beta   90.00
_cell.angle_gamma   90.00
#
_symmetry.space_group_name_H-M   'P 1'
#
loop_
_entity.id
_entity.type
_entity.pdbx_description
1 polymer ?
#
loop_
_entity_poly.entity_id
_entity_poly.type
_entity_poly.pdbx_seq_one_letter_code
_entity_poly.pdbx_strand_id
1 'polypeptide(L)'
;MPPPLATDWGLDDGTRALVVPKLTPHPLKSLEDPARVHAGILATLPRAFLRTSLPSGVYQPFFERARAEGWRCRELNGGHYAMLTVPNVVVTALLELVDEREAGMSTSGSTGDG
;
A
#
# COMPACT_ATOMS: atom_id res chain seq x y z
N MET A 1 3.56 -7.74 21.32
CA MET A 1 2.25 -7.09 21.28
C MET A 1 1.21 -8.11 20.80
N PRO A 2 0.07 -8.28 21.49
CA PRO A 2 -0.98 -9.21 21.05
C PRO A 2 -1.58 -8.77 19.70
N PRO A 3 -2.17 -9.68 18.91
CA PRO A 3 -2.89 -9.32 17.71
C PRO A 3 -4.01 -8.30 18.00
N PRO A 4 -4.27 -7.34 17.09
CA PRO A 4 -5.40 -6.44 17.24
C PRO A 4 -6.72 -7.22 17.18
N LEU A 5 -7.77 -6.69 17.82
CA LEU A 5 -9.12 -7.19 17.62
C LEU A 5 -9.53 -6.93 16.16
N ALA A 6 -10.06 -7.96 15.51
CA ALA A 6 -10.36 -7.96 14.08
C ALA A 6 -11.60 -7.13 13.68
N THR A 7 -12.20 -6.39 14.60
CA THR A 7 -13.56 -5.84 14.48
C THR A 7 -13.72 -4.87 13.31
N ASP A 8 -12.68 -4.11 12.95
CA ASP A 8 -12.75 -3.02 11.95
C ASP A 8 -12.02 -3.31 10.63
N TRP A 9 -11.79 -4.60 10.32
CA TRP A 9 -10.98 -4.98 9.16
C TRP A 9 -11.73 -5.08 7.84
N GLY A 10 -13.06 -4.94 7.86
CA GLY A 10 -13.92 -5.09 6.68
C GLY A 10 -14.00 -6.54 6.16
N LEU A 11 -13.75 -7.53 7.02
CA LEU A 11 -13.85 -8.95 6.69
C LEU A 11 -15.26 -9.48 6.96
N ASP A 12 -15.80 -10.25 6.01
CA ASP A 12 -16.95 -11.13 6.25
C ASP A 12 -16.59 -12.28 7.22
N ASP A 13 -17.60 -12.96 7.75
CA ASP A 13 -17.42 -13.99 8.77
C ASP A 13 -16.60 -15.19 8.30
N GLY A 14 -16.75 -15.59 7.03
CA GLY A 14 -16.01 -16.70 6.44
C GLY A 14 -14.52 -16.36 6.34
N THR A 15 -14.20 -15.20 5.76
CA THR A 15 -12.81 -14.73 5.65
C THR A 15 -12.19 -14.49 7.02
N ARG A 16 -12.95 -13.93 7.97
CA ARG A 16 -12.51 -13.73 9.36
C ARG A 16 -12.13 -15.05 10.04
N ALA A 17 -12.95 -16.09 9.90
CA ALA A 17 -12.68 -17.41 10.46
C ALA A 17 -11.40 -18.04 9.89
N LEU A 18 -11.00 -17.68 8.67
CA LEU A 18 -9.74 -18.14 8.06
C LEU A 18 -8.51 -17.33 8.46
N VAL A 19 -8.68 -16.04 8.81
CA VAL A 19 -7.58 -15.11 9.12
C VAL A 19 -7.24 -15.12 10.60
N VAL A 20 -8.24 -14.98 11.48
CA VAL A 20 -8.04 -14.78 12.93
C VAL A 20 -7.19 -15.89 13.57
N PRO A 21 -7.38 -17.19 13.27
CA PRO A 21 -6.57 -18.26 13.85
C PRO A 21 -5.09 -18.22 13.46
N LYS A 22 -4.72 -17.49 12.39
CA LYS A 22 -3.35 -17.38 11.89
C LYS A 22 -2.59 -16.18 12.45
N LEU A 23 -3.27 -15.32 13.22
CA LEU A 23 -2.63 -14.15 13.81
C LEU A 23 -1.75 -14.58 14.99
N THR A 24 -0.51 -14.10 14.98
CA THR A 24 0.44 -14.30 16.08
C THR A 24 0.84 -12.96 16.69
N PRO A 25 1.21 -12.92 17.98
CA PRO A 25 1.75 -11.70 18.57
C PRO A 25 2.92 -11.12 17.76
N HIS A 26 2.91 -9.81 17.52
CA HIS A 26 4.01 -9.12 16.83
C HIS A 26 5.14 -8.80 17.84
N PRO A 27 6.42 -9.00 17.49
CA PRO A 27 7.54 -8.60 18.34
C PRO A 27 7.53 -7.09 18.60
N LEU A 28 7.50 -6.67 19.87
CA LEU A 28 7.42 -5.24 20.21
C LEU A 28 8.67 -4.49 19.73
N LYS A 29 9.84 -5.10 19.87
CA LYS A 29 11.12 -4.49 19.52
C LYS A 29 11.19 -4.01 18.07
N SER A 30 10.57 -4.72 17.14
CA SER A 30 10.54 -4.33 15.72
C SER A 30 9.82 -3.02 15.43
N LEU A 31 8.95 -2.55 16.34
CA LEU A 31 8.27 -1.26 16.23
C LEU A 31 9.14 -0.09 16.72
N GLU A 32 10.12 -0.36 17.57
CA GLU A 32 10.99 0.63 18.20
C GLU A 32 12.37 0.70 17.53
N ASP A 33 12.81 -0.39 16.91
CA ASP A 33 14.08 -0.46 16.20
C ASP A 33 14.09 0.50 14.98
N PRO A 34 15.07 1.42 14.89
CA PRO A 34 15.14 2.35 13.76
C PRO A 34 15.38 1.63 12.43
N ALA A 35 14.55 1.96 11.43
CA ALA A 35 14.76 1.50 10.05
C ALA A 35 16.02 2.15 9.46
N ARG A 36 17.08 1.36 9.22
CA ARG A 36 18.30 1.81 8.55
C ARG A 36 18.14 1.62 7.04
N VAL A 37 18.03 2.73 6.32
CA VAL A 37 17.82 2.74 4.87
C VAL A 37 18.84 3.64 4.17
N HIS A 38 19.27 3.25 2.97
CA HIS A 38 20.17 4.07 2.18
C HIS A 38 19.36 5.12 1.40
N ALA A 39 19.44 6.38 1.84
CA ALA A 39 18.63 7.48 1.26
C ALA A 39 18.82 7.61 -0.26
N GLY A 40 20.05 7.43 -0.76
CA GLY A 40 20.33 7.47 -2.19
C GLY A 40 19.66 6.35 -2.99
N ILE A 41 19.41 5.18 -2.38
CA ILE A 41 18.68 4.09 -3.05
C ILE A 41 17.19 4.41 -3.04
N LEU A 42 16.65 4.90 -1.93
CA LEU A 42 15.21 5.23 -1.85
C LEU A 42 14.81 6.33 -2.84
N ALA A 43 15.70 7.30 -3.10
CA ALA A 43 15.43 8.39 -4.01
C ALA A 43 15.18 7.93 -5.46
N THR A 44 15.79 6.81 -5.88
CA THR A 44 15.68 6.30 -7.27
C THR A 44 14.50 5.36 -7.49
N LEU A 45 13.86 4.89 -6.42
CA LEU A 45 12.79 3.93 -6.53
C LEU A 45 11.47 4.59 -6.97
N PRO A 46 10.74 3.97 -7.91
CA PRO A 46 9.38 4.37 -8.22
C PRO A 46 8.49 4.15 -7.01
N ARG A 47 7.61 5.11 -6.73
CA ARG A 47 6.76 5.11 -5.54
C ARG A 47 5.29 5.21 -5.92
N ALA A 48 4.47 4.50 -5.16
CA ALA A 48 3.02 4.52 -5.24
C ALA A 48 2.41 4.23 -3.86
N PHE A 49 1.20 4.74 -3.61
CA PHE A 49 0.45 4.51 -2.38
C PHE A 49 -0.97 4.04 -2.72
N LEU A 50 -1.33 2.85 -2.24
CA LEU A 50 -2.69 2.30 -2.34
C LEU A 50 -3.37 2.39 -0.97
N ARG A 51 -4.41 3.21 -0.86
CA ARG A 51 -5.23 3.30 0.35
C ARG A 51 -6.48 2.45 0.19
N THR A 52 -6.64 1.41 1.00
CA THR A 52 -7.76 0.45 0.87
C THR A 52 -8.81 0.55 1.97
N SER A 53 -8.46 1.19 3.09
CA SER A 53 -9.29 1.33 4.29
C SER A 53 -9.84 2.75 4.39
N LEU A 54 -10.70 3.15 3.46
CA LEU A 54 -11.21 4.53 3.33
C LEU A 54 -11.95 5.06 4.58
N PRO A 55 -12.76 4.24 5.29
CA PRO A 55 -13.40 4.69 6.53
C PRO A 55 -12.43 4.92 7.69
N SER A 56 -11.20 4.38 7.61
CA SER A 56 -10.18 4.54 8.63
C SER A 56 -9.37 5.81 8.38
N GLY A 57 -9.49 6.79 9.28
CA GLY A 57 -8.68 8.00 9.25
C GLY A 57 -7.18 7.77 9.50
N VAL A 58 -6.79 6.58 9.99
CA VAL A 58 -5.39 6.25 10.35
C VAL A 58 -4.43 6.46 9.19
N TYR A 59 -4.86 6.17 7.96
CA TYR A 59 -4.00 6.25 6.78
C TYR A 59 -4.11 7.58 6.01
N GLN A 60 -5.07 8.44 6.35
CA GLN A 60 -5.30 9.71 5.64
C GLN A 60 -4.04 10.61 5.62
N PRO A 61 -3.33 10.84 6.75
CA PRO A 61 -2.16 11.73 6.74
C PRO A 61 -1.02 11.21 5.87
N PHE A 62 -0.83 9.89 5.82
CA PHE A 62 0.21 9.27 4.98
C PHE A 62 -0.14 9.34 3.49
N PHE A 63 -1.42 9.17 3.16
CA PHE A 63 -1.92 9.32 1.80
C PHE A 63 -1.75 10.76 1.29
N GLU A 64 -2.11 11.75 2.11
CA GLU A 64 -1.93 13.18 1.79
C GLU A 64 -0.46 13.52 1.59
N ARG A 65 0.41 13.01 2.47
CA ARG A 65 1.85 13.18 2.33
C ARG A 65 2.38 12.55 1.03
N ALA A 66 2.01 11.30 0.72
CA ALA A 66 2.43 10.65 -0.52
C ALA A 66 2.00 11.45 -1.75
N ARG A 67 0.77 11.97 -1.74
CA ARG A 67 0.25 12.83 -2.81
C ARG A 67 1.04 14.14 -2.93
N ALA A 68 1.35 14.80 -1.81
CA ALA A 68 2.14 16.03 -1.79
C ALA A 68 3.59 15.81 -2.27
N GLU A 69 4.15 14.63 -2.03
CA GLU A 69 5.47 14.21 -2.55
C GLU A 69 5.41 13.74 -4.02
N GLY A 70 4.26 13.83 -4.69
CA GLY A 70 4.10 13.47 -6.10
C GLY A 70 4.02 11.97 -6.37
N TRP A 71 3.73 11.15 -5.37
CA TRP A 71 3.58 9.71 -5.57
C TRP A 71 2.28 9.41 -6.31
N ARG A 72 2.25 8.34 -7.10
CA ARG A 72 1.01 7.81 -7.66
C ARG A 72 0.14 7.27 -6.53
N CYS A 73 -1.03 7.84 -6.35
CA CYS A 73 -1.91 7.52 -5.24
C CYS A 73 -3.24 6.97 -5.77
N ARG A 74 -3.69 5.84 -5.24
CA ARG A 74 -5.00 5.24 -5.54
C ARG A 74 -5.76 4.96 -4.26
N GLU A 75 -7.08 5.02 -4.37
CA GLU A 75 -8.01 4.68 -3.30
C GLU A 75 -8.87 3.52 -3.75
N LEU A 76 -8.97 2.47 -2.94
CA LEU A 76 -9.76 1.28 -3.21
C LEU A 76 -10.70 1.03 -2.05
N ASN A 77 -11.93 0.64 -2.34
CA ASN A 77 -12.87 0.22 -1.32
C ASN A 77 -12.71 -1.29 -1.08
N GLY A 78 -11.90 -1.68 -0.09
CA GLY A 78 -11.64 -3.10 0.21
C GLY A 78 -11.36 -3.42 1.68
N GLY A 79 -11.29 -2.41 2.54
CA GLY A 79 -10.94 -2.60 3.95
C GLY A 79 -9.45 -2.91 4.16
N HIS A 80 -9.11 -3.42 5.35
CA HIS A 80 -7.71 -3.66 5.72
C HIS A 80 -7.09 -4.81 4.92
N TYR A 81 -7.90 -5.84 4.61
CA TYR A 81 -7.49 -7.00 3.84
C TYR A 81 -8.09 -6.99 2.43
N ALA A 82 -7.91 -5.90 1.69
CA ALA A 82 -8.44 -5.77 0.33
C ALA A 82 -7.97 -6.89 -0.61
N MET A 83 -6.80 -7.48 -0.36
CA MET A 83 -6.28 -8.63 -1.12
C MET A 83 -7.10 -9.92 -0.91
N LEU A 84 -7.90 -9.99 0.15
CA LEU A 84 -8.79 -11.12 0.44
C LEU A 84 -10.23 -10.81 0.05
N THR A 85 -10.69 -9.58 0.27
CA THR A 85 -12.09 -9.18 0.05
C THR A 85 -12.38 -8.81 -1.40
N VAL A 86 -11.43 -8.14 -2.07
CA VAL A 86 -11.57 -7.65 -3.46
C VAL A 86 -10.28 -7.90 -4.27
N PRO A 87 -9.79 -9.16 -4.35
CA PRO A 87 -8.49 -9.47 -4.94
C PRO A 87 -8.32 -8.94 -6.37
N ASN A 88 -9.36 -9.07 -7.21
CA ASN A 88 -9.30 -8.59 -8.59
C ASN A 88 -9.15 -7.06 -8.67
N VAL A 89 -9.78 -6.31 -7.77
CA VAL A 89 -9.66 -4.84 -7.72
C VAL A 89 -8.23 -4.44 -7.33
N VAL A 90 -7.63 -5.15 -6.37
CA VAL A 90 -6.23 -4.93 -5.98
C VAL A 90 -5.28 -5.27 -7.13
N VAL A 91 -5.48 -6.40 -7.80
CA VAL A 91 -4.65 -6.82 -8.94
C VAL A 91 -4.72 -5.80 -10.07
N THR A 92 -5.91 -5.38 -10.48
CA THR A 92 -6.08 -4.35 -11.51
C THR A 92 -5.36 -3.06 -11.14
N ALA A 93 -5.53 -2.57 -9.91
CA ALA A 93 -4.86 -1.34 -9.46
C ALA A 93 -3.33 -1.46 -9.45
N LEU A 94 -2.78 -2.64 -9.13
CA LEU A 94 -1.34 -2.89 -9.17
C LEU A 94 -0.82 -2.95 -10.61
N LEU A 95 -1.55 -3.60 -11.53
CA LEU A 95 -1.16 -3.69 -12.93
C LEU A 95 -1.17 -2.32 -13.61
N GLU A 96 -2.19 -1.52 -13.37
CA GLU A 96 -2.25 -0.15 -13.93
C GLU A 96 -1.09 0.72 -13.45
N LEU A 97 -0.65 0.58 -12.19
CA LEU A 97 0.54 1.29 -11.69
C LEU A 97 1.84 0.86 -12.38
N VAL A 98 1.93 -0.40 -12.79
CA VAL A 98 3.05 -0.92 -13.59
C VAL A 98 2.98 -0.35 -15.00
N ASP A 99 1.83 -0.42 -15.66
CA ASP A 99 1.66 0.09 -17.03
C ASP A 99 1.96 1.60 -17.11
N GLU A 100 1.48 2.39 -16.15
CA GLU A 100 1.79 3.83 -16.04
C GLU A 100 3.28 4.10 -15.86
N ARG A 101 4.00 3.22 -15.14
CA ARG A 101 5.46 3.33 -14.97
C ARG A 101 6.18 3.14 -16.30
N GLU A 102 5.83 2.08 -17.02
CA GLU A 102 6.47 1.73 -18.30
C GLU A 102 6.17 2.78 -19.38
N ALA A 103 4.95 3.33 -19.38
CA ALA A 103 4.56 4.46 -20.22
C ALA A 103 5.38 5.73 -19.90
N GLY A 104 5.56 6.07 -18.62
CA GLY A 104 6.38 7.22 -18.20
C GLY A 104 7.86 7.07 -18.52
N MET A 105 8.38 5.84 -18.57
CA MET A 105 9.76 5.56 -18.97
C MET A 105 9.95 5.75 -20.48
N SER A 106 8.93 5.43 -21.27
CA SER A 106 8.94 5.56 -22.74
C SER A 106 8.89 7.01 -23.23
N THR A 107 8.27 7.93 -22.49
CA THR A 107 8.15 9.36 -22.87
C THR A 107 9.38 10.20 -22.54
N SER A 108 10.23 9.77 -21.61
CA SER A 108 11.47 10.47 -21.24
C SER A 108 12.64 10.28 -22.22
N GLY A 109 12.48 9.42 -23.25
CA GLY A 109 13.54 9.05 -24.20
C GLY A 109 13.66 9.90 -25.47
N SER A 110 12.83 10.94 -25.64
CA SER A 110 12.81 11.73 -26.88
C SER A 110 12.95 13.24 -26.60
N THR A 111 14.16 13.68 -26.25
CA THR A 111 14.56 15.08 -26.46
C THR A 111 16.05 15.15 -26.72
N GLY A 112 16.43 15.26 -28.00
CA GLY A 112 17.81 15.51 -28.43
C GLY A 112 18.06 15.09 -29.87
N ASP A 113 17.77 15.97 -30.83
CA ASP A 113 18.74 16.53 -31.78
C ASP A 113 18.02 17.49 -32.76
N GLY A 114 18.59 18.68 -32.95
CA GLY A 114 18.04 19.79 -33.74
C GLY A 114 18.68 21.12 -33.38
#